data_AF-A0AAD3CQJ6-F1
#
_entry.id   AF-A0AAD3CQJ6-F1
#
_cell.length_a   1.000
_cell.length_b   1.000
_cell.length_c   1.000
_cell.angle_alpha   90.00
_cell.angle_beta   90.00
_cell.angle_gamma   90.00
#
_symmetry.space_group_name_H-M   'P 1'
#
loop_
_entity.id
_entity.type
_entity.pdbx_description
1 polymer ?
#
loop_
_entity_poly.entity_id
_entity_poly.type
_entity_poly.pdbx_seq_one_letter_code
_entity_poly.pdbx_strand_id
1 'polypeptide(L)'
;MPDKDGTAVLTKVKGRKRDAAGNPVGEANENPILDTRVYELEFPDGRIEEYAVNMIAENLFEQADEDGWDSGIIEEFLDIRKDDSIAVPKEQGTYCNSAGIERNVVTTKGWEVQVKWRDKSTSWISLKDAKEGDPLGLAEFAVALKVQDEPAFKWWIKHALRQRARLISRLKSNVIRKGKTKFGI
;
A
#
# COMPACT_ATOMS: atom_id res chain seq x y z
N MET A 1 -13.11 -9.82 -0.71
CA MET A 1 -13.85 -11.02 -1.17
C MET A 1 -13.91 -11.02 -2.68
N PRO A 2 -13.74 -12.16 -3.36
CA PRO A 2 -13.93 -12.23 -4.81
C PRO A 2 -15.37 -11.91 -5.18
N ASP A 3 -15.57 -11.10 -6.22
CA ASP A 3 -16.87 -10.87 -6.84
C ASP A 3 -17.23 -12.02 -7.81
N LYS A 4 -18.35 -11.88 -8.53
CA LYS A 4 -18.82 -12.90 -9.50
C LYS A 4 -17.87 -13.12 -10.67
N ASP A 5 -17.01 -12.15 -10.95
CA ASP A 5 -16.00 -12.19 -12.00
C ASP A 5 -14.65 -12.71 -11.46
N GLY A 6 -14.60 -13.10 -10.17
CA GLY A 6 -13.41 -13.61 -9.50
C GLY A 6 -12.42 -12.52 -9.07
N THR A 7 -12.81 -11.25 -9.13
CA THR A 7 -11.95 -10.12 -8.75
C THR A 7 -12.08 -9.85 -7.27
N ALA A 8 -10.96 -9.82 -6.54
CA ALA A 8 -10.97 -9.46 -5.12
C ALA A 8 -11.40 -8.00 -4.94
N VAL A 9 -12.50 -7.79 -4.21
CA VAL A 9 -13.03 -6.46 -3.89
C VAL A 9 -13.17 -6.27 -2.39
N LEU A 10 -13.00 -5.02 -1.93
CA LEU A 10 -13.26 -4.62 -0.56
C LEU A 10 -14.77 -4.65 -0.28
N THR A 11 -15.17 -5.45 0.70
CA THR A 11 -16.56 -5.65 1.10
C THR A 11 -16.77 -5.25 2.55
N LYS A 12 -17.92 -4.64 2.86
CA LYS A 12 -18.23 -4.18 4.22
C LYS A 12 -19.10 -5.20 4.94
N VAL A 13 -18.76 -5.51 6.20
CA VAL A 13 -19.63 -6.33 7.05
C VAL A 13 -20.86 -5.50 7.46
N LYS A 14 -22.05 -5.93 7.02
CA LYS A 14 -23.33 -5.26 7.33
C LYS A 14 -23.89 -5.73 8.67
N GLY A 15 -23.77 -7.01 8.97
CA GLY A 15 -24.27 -7.59 10.22
C GLY A 15 -24.16 -9.10 10.28
N ARG A 16 -24.46 -9.66 11.45
CA ARG A 16 -24.51 -11.12 11.65
C ARG A 16 -25.85 -11.66 11.14
N LYS A 17 -25.81 -12.72 10.34
CA LYS A 17 -27.01 -13.36 9.78
C LYS A 17 -27.87 -13.97 10.87
N ARG A 18 -29.19 -13.83 10.72
CA ARG A 18 -30.21 -14.44 11.58
C ARG A 18 -31.22 -15.24 10.76
N ASP A 19 -31.74 -16.32 11.34
CA ASP A 19 -32.82 -17.13 10.77
C ASP A 19 -34.19 -16.44 10.90
N ALA A 20 -35.25 -17.08 10.41
CA ALA A 20 -36.62 -16.55 10.47
C ALA A 20 -37.16 -16.40 11.92
N ALA A 21 -36.57 -17.10 12.89
CA ALA A 21 -36.89 -16.98 14.31
C ALA A 21 -36.02 -15.92 15.02
N GLY A 22 -35.09 -15.27 14.30
CA GLY A 22 -34.18 -14.25 14.82
C GLY A 22 -32.93 -14.82 15.51
N ASN A 23 -32.69 -16.13 15.48
CA ASN A 23 -31.49 -16.73 16.05
C ASN A 23 -30.30 -16.52 15.11
N PRO A 24 -29.08 -16.30 15.64
CA PRO A 24 -27.90 -16.17 14.80
C PRO A 24 -27.58 -17.48 14.07
N VAL A 25 -27.15 -17.37 12.81
CA VAL A 25 -26.77 -18.53 11.99
C VAL A 25 -25.28 -18.88 12.21
N GLY A 26 -25.00 -20.17 12.41
CA GLY A 26 -23.66 -20.71 12.60
C GLY A 26 -23.09 -20.58 14.01
N GLU A 27 -22.03 -21.34 14.27
CA GLU A 27 -21.42 -21.49 15.59
C GLU A 27 -20.05 -20.82 15.68
N ALA A 28 -19.82 -20.20 16.84
CA ALA A 28 -18.56 -19.55 17.17
C ALA A 28 -17.46 -20.56 17.46
N ASN A 29 -16.26 -20.31 16.95
CA ASN A 29 -15.06 -21.06 17.31
C ASN A 29 -13.92 -20.09 17.67
N GLU A 30 -13.01 -20.52 18.55
CA GLU A 30 -11.79 -19.75 18.85
C GLU A 30 -10.83 -19.74 17.67
N ASN A 31 -10.78 -20.82 16.88
CA ASN A 31 -10.02 -20.87 15.65
C ASN A 31 -10.90 -20.34 14.50
N PRO A 32 -10.56 -19.19 13.87
CA PRO A 32 -11.36 -18.58 12.81
C PRO A 32 -11.60 -19.50 11.61
N ILE A 33 -10.67 -20.41 11.31
CA ILE A 33 -10.78 -21.39 10.20
C ILE A 33 -11.90 -22.41 10.46
N LEU A 34 -12.25 -22.64 11.73
CA LEU A 34 -13.32 -23.54 12.14
C LEU A 34 -14.60 -22.81 12.54
N ASP A 35 -14.62 -21.47 12.43
CA ASP A 35 -15.78 -20.66 12.81
C ASP A 35 -16.83 -20.66 11.68
N THR A 36 -18.04 -21.09 12.01
CA THR A 36 -19.13 -21.27 11.04
C THR A 36 -20.17 -20.16 11.11
N ARG A 37 -19.95 -19.11 11.92
CA ARG A 37 -20.86 -17.95 11.99
C ARG A 37 -21.04 -17.34 10.61
N VAL A 38 -22.26 -16.96 10.28
CA VAL A 38 -22.58 -16.34 8.98
C VAL A 38 -22.79 -14.84 9.15
N TYR A 39 -22.18 -14.06 8.26
CA TYR A 39 -22.31 -12.61 8.17
C TYR A 39 -22.83 -12.20 6.80
N GLU A 40 -23.59 -11.11 6.79
CA GLU A 40 -24.02 -10.42 5.59
C GLU A 40 -22.95 -9.40 5.21
N LEU A 41 -22.38 -9.54 4.02
CA LEU A 41 -21.39 -8.64 3.44
C LEU A 41 -22.05 -7.80 2.35
N GLU A 42 -21.80 -6.50 2.38
CA GLU A 42 -22.20 -5.54 1.36
C GLU A 42 -21.03 -5.28 0.41
N PHE A 43 -21.25 -5.55 -0.87
CA PHE A 43 -20.30 -5.36 -1.96
C PHE A 43 -20.38 -3.93 -2.53
N PRO A 44 -19.35 -3.46 -3.26
CA PRO A 44 -19.34 -2.12 -3.85
C PRO A 44 -20.49 -1.84 -4.84
N ASP A 45 -21.04 -2.89 -5.46
CA ASP A 45 -22.21 -2.85 -6.34
C ASP A 45 -23.54 -2.72 -5.56
N GLY A 46 -23.49 -2.67 -4.22
CA GLY A 46 -24.64 -2.62 -3.32
C GLY A 46 -25.29 -3.98 -3.07
N ARG A 47 -24.74 -5.07 -3.63
CA ARG A 47 -25.23 -6.43 -3.41
C ARG A 47 -24.90 -6.88 -1.99
N ILE A 48 -25.80 -7.65 -1.39
CA ILE A 48 -25.59 -8.28 -0.10
C ILE A 48 -25.52 -9.78 -0.30
N GLU A 49 -24.45 -10.38 0.22
CA GLU A 49 -24.26 -11.83 0.20
C GLU A 49 -23.85 -12.36 1.57
N GLU A 50 -24.09 -13.64 1.78
CA GLU A 50 -23.87 -14.32 3.05
C GLU A 50 -22.56 -15.11 2.99
N TYR A 51 -21.66 -14.83 3.92
CA TYR A 51 -20.36 -15.50 4.03
C TYR A 51 -20.16 -16.04 5.43
N ALA A 52 -19.63 -17.26 5.52
CA ALA A 52 -19.20 -17.83 6.78
C ALA A 52 -17.86 -17.23 7.22
N VAL A 53 -17.62 -17.16 8.53
CA VAL A 53 -16.39 -16.57 9.11
C VAL A 53 -15.14 -17.31 8.65
N ASN A 54 -15.17 -18.63 8.58
CA ASN A 54 -14.05 -19.41 8.05
C ASN A 54 -13.65 -18.98 6.63
N MET A 55 -14.61 -18.76 5.73
CA MET A 55 -14.32 -18.25 4.39
C MET A 55 -13.74 -16.84 4.42
N ILE A 56 -14.21 -15.98 5.31
CA ILE A 56 -13.66 -14.62 5.51
C ILE A 56 -12.22 -14.71 6.03
N ALA A 57 -11.97 -15.57 7.01
CA ALA A 57 -10.65 -15.79 7.58
C ALA A 57 -9.67 -16.35 6.53
N GLU A 58 -10.08 -17.37 5.76
CA GLU A 58 -9.28 -17.93 4.68
C GLU A 58 -8.89 -16.86 3.64
N ASN A 59 -9.85 -16.09 3.15
CA ASN A 59 -9.57 -15.00 2.20
C ASN A 59 -8.66 -13.93 2.81
N LEU A 60 -8.82 -13.61 4.10
CA LEU A 60 -7.95 -12.66 4.79
C LEU A 60 -6.52 -13.21 4.92
N PHE A 61 -6.35 -14.50 5.23
CA PHE A 61 -5.05 -15.16 5.29
C PHE A 61 -4.37 -15.27 3.93
N GLU A 62 -5.14 -15.45 2.84
CA GLU A 62 -4.60 -15.46 1.49
C GLU A 62 -4.16 -14.07 1.00
N GLN A 63 -4.81 -13.01 1.50
CA GLN A 63 -4.52 -11.61 1.11
C GLN A 63 -3.50 -10.93 2.02
N ALA A 64 -3.33 -11.41 3.25
CA ALA A 64 -2.34 -10.89 4.18
C ALA A 64 -0.91 -11.30 3.78
N ASP A 65 0.02 -10.35 3.87
CA ASP A 65 1.45 -10.64 3.82
C ASP A 65 1.95 -11.30 5.13
N GLU A 66 3.25 -11.63 5.21
CA GLU A 66 3.87 -12.27 6.39
C GLU A 66 3.66 -11.48 7.70
N ASP A 67 3.27 -10.20 7.63
CA ASP A 67 3.02 -9.30 8.76
C ASP A 67 1.52 -9.07 9.07
N GLY A 68 0.60 -9.72 8.35
CA GLY A 68 -0.83 -9.68 8.65
C GLY A 68 -1.58 -8.46 8.13
N TRP A 69 -0.98 -7.69 7.21
CA TRP A 69 -1.62 -6.52 6.62
C TRP A 69 -2.12 -6.81 5.20
N ASP A 70 -3.31 -6.29 4.89
CA ASP A 70 -3.80 -6.17 3.52
C ASP A 70 -3.01 -5.02 2.86
N SER A 71 -1.74 -5.26 2.57
CA SER A 71 -0.89 -4.32 1.84
C SER A 71 -1.23 -4.44 0.37
N GLY A 72 -2.43 -3.96 0.01
CA GLY A 72 -2.88 -3.85 -1.38
C GLY A 72 -1.71 -3.37 -2.23
N ILE A 73 -1.32 -4.17 -3.21
CA ILE A 73 -0.12 -3.83 -3.99
C ILE A 73 -0.45 -2.57 -4.79
N ILE A 74 0.31 -1.50 -4.53
CA ILE A 74 0.24 -0.26 -5.28
C ILE A 74 0.49 -0.60 -6.76
N GLU A 75 -0.50 -0.32 -7.61
CA GLU A 75 -0.34 -0.46 -9.06
C GLU A 75 0.31 0.80 -9.64
N GLU A 76 -0.23 1.98 -9.28
CA GLU A 76 0.20 3.25 -9.84
C GLU A 76 -0.12 4.43 -8.92
N PHE A 77 0.73 5.47 -8.96
CA PHE A 77 0.46 6.77 -8.34
C PHE A 77 -0.23 7.69 -9.35
N LEU A 78 -1.37 8.26 -8.96
CA LEU A 78 -2.22 9.04 -9.86
C LEU A 78 -2.09 10.55 -9.64
N ASP A 79 -2.05 10.99 -8.38
CA ASP A 79 -2.04 12.42 -8.03
C ASP A 79 -1.44 12.67 -6.63
N ILE A 80 -1.09 13.92 -6.34
CA ILE A 80 -0.59 14.37 -5.04
C ILE A 80 -1.33 15.65 -4.67
N ARG A 81 -1.81 15.72 -3.42
CA ARG A 81 -2.37 16.95 -2.86
C ARG A 81 -1.62 17.39 -1.62
N LYS A 82 -1.61 18.71 -1.43
CA LYS A 82 -0.94 19.39 -0.32
C LYS A 82 -1.98 20.16 0.48
N ASP A 83 -1.90 20.04 1.80
CA ASP A 83 -2.61 20.91 2.74
C ASP A 83 -1.64 21.98 3.25
N ASP A 84 -1.78 23.20 2.77
CA ASP A 84 -0.91 24.33 3.14
C ASP A 84 -1.00 24.72 4.62
N SER A 85 -2.07 24.33 5.34
CA SER A 85 -2.21 24.62 6.78
C SER A 85 -1.34 23.71 7.65
N ILE A 86 -0.97 22.53 7.15
CA ILE A 86 -0.21 21.51 7.87
C ILE A 86 1.19 21.31 7.28
N ALA A 87 1.32 21.44 5.95
CA ALA A 87 2.56 21.17 5.24
C ALA A 87 3.65 22.16 5.62
N VAL A 88 4.86 21.64 5.87
CA VAL A 88 6.03 22.48 6.17
C VAL A 88 6.37 23.33 4.94
N PRO A 89 6.41 24.67 5.06
CA PRO A 89 6.81 25.55 3.97
C PRO A 89 8.25 25.30 3.53
N LYS A 90 8.55 25.57 2.25
CA LYS A 90 9.90 25.44 1.69
C LYS A 90 10.97 26.21 2.48
N GLU A 91 10.62 27.38 2.98
CA GLU A 91 11.49 28.25 3.79
C GLU A 91 11.92 27.60 5.11
N GLN A 92 11.10 26.71 5.66
CA GLN A 92 11.37 25.96 6.88
C GLN A 92 11.80 24.52 6.58
N GLY A 93 12.20 24.24 5.33
CA GLY A 93 12.56 22.91 4.87
C GLY A 93 13.96 22.44 5.30
N THR A 94 14.79 23.32 5.86
CA THR A 94 16.11 23.00 6.38
C THR A 94 16.32 23.57 7.79
N TYR A 95 17.21 22.94 8.55
CA TYR A 95 17.60 23.39 9.89
C TYR A 95 19.10 23.16 10.10
N CYS A 96 19.72 24.01 10.92
CA CYS A 96 21.11 23.83 11.34
C CYS A 96 21.16 22.98 12.62
N ASN A 97 21.99 21.94 12.62
CA ASN A 97 22.24 21.17 13.83
C ASN A 97 23.22 21.91 14.77
N SER A 98 23.42 21.39 15.98
CA SER A 98 24.37 21.96 16.96
C SER A 98 25.83 22.00 16.47
N ALA A 99 26.17 21.29 15.40
CA ALA A 99 27.48 21.28 14.77
C ALA A 99 27.59 22.26 13.58
N GLY A 100 26.57 23.09 13.32
CA GLY A 100 26.54 24.06 12.22
C GLY A 100 26.31 23.46 10.83
N ILE A 101 25.94 22.19 10.74
CA ILE A 101 25.65 21.50 9.47
C ILE A 101 24.17 21.67 9.14
N GLU A 102 23.89 22.15 7.93
CA GLU A 102 22.54 22.25 7.38
C GLU A 102 21.99 20.86 7.03
N ARG A 103 20.77 20.56 7.49
CA ARG A 103 20.04 19.32 7.19
C ARG A 103 18.62 19.61 6.75
N ASN A 104 18.07 18.73 5.91
CA ASN A 104 16.66 18.77 5.54
C ASN A 104 15.78 18.36 6.73
N VAL A 105 14.64 19.01 6.89
CA VAL A 105 13.60 18.58 7.83
C VAL A 105 12.99 17.27 7.35
N VAL A 106 12.88 16.30 8.26
CA VAL A 106 12.23 15.01 7.99
C VAL A 106 10.75 15.15 8.29
N THR A 107 9.93 15.25 7.25
CA THR A 107 8.48 15.38 7.36
C THR A 107 7.78 14.68 6.21
N THR A 108 6.54 14.27 6.46
CA THR A 108 5.56 13.82 5.45
C THR A 108 4.18 14.43 5.72
N LYS A 109 4.08 15.33 6.72
CA LYS A 109 2.81 15.89 7.19
C LYS A 109 2.24 16.90 6.17
N GLY A 110 0.91 16.90 6.04
CA GLY A 110 0.20 17.79 5.12
C GLY A 110 0.25 17.35 3.65
N TRP A 111 0.62 16.08 3.39
CA TRP A 111 0.68 15.52 2.04
C TRP A 111 -0.07 14.20 1.97
N GLU A 112 -0.90 14.09 0.94
CA GLU A 112 -1.61 12.87 0.59
C GLU A 112 -1.39 12.54 -0.88
N VAL A 113 -1.41 11.24 -1.19
CA VAL A 113 -1.14 10.71 -2.52
C VAL A 113 -2.34 9.87 -2.92
N GLN A 114 -2.83 10.10 -4.14
CA GLN A 114 -3.85 9.25 -4.74
C GLN A 114 -3.17 8.03 -5.35
N VAL A 115 -3.58 6.86 -4.89
CA VAL A 115 -3.05 5.57 -5.32
C VAL A 115 -4.14 4.79 -6.04
N LYS A 116 -3.74 4.15 -7.13
CA LYS A 116 -4.49 3.07 -7.77
C LYS A 116 -3.94 1.75 -7.27
N TRP A 117 -4.83 0.92 -6.76
CA TRP A 117 -4.53 -0.42 -6.29
C TRP A 117 -4.72 -1.42 -7.43
N ARG A 118 -4.12 -2.62 -7.31
CA ARG A 118 -4.28 -3.67 -8.33
C ARG A 118 -5.72 -4.14 -8.54
N ASP A 119 -6.59 -4.00 -7.53
CA ASP A 119 -8.03 -4.26 -7.61
C ASP A 119 -8.79 -3.17 -8.40
N LYS A 120 -8.06 -2.20 -8.99
CA LYS A 120 -8.55 -1.04 -9.74
C LYS A 120 -9.28 0.00 -8.90
N SER A 121 -9.39 -0.18 -7.59
CA SER A 121 -9.87 0.85 -6.69
C SER A 121 -8.85 1.99 -6.59
N THR A 122 -9.33 3.17 -6.19
CA THR A 122 -8.48 4.33 -5.96
C THR A 122 -8.77 4.92 -4.60
N SER A 123 -7.73 5.24 -3.83
CA SER A 123 -7.89 5.95 -2.55
C SER A 123 -6.79 6.98 -2.35
N TRP A 124 -7.09 7.96 -1.48
CA TRP A 124 -6.11 8.90 -0.97
C TRP A 124 -5.49 8.31 0.29
N ILE A 125 -4.16 8.17 0.30
CA ILE A 125 -3.40 7.71 1.46
C ILE A 125 -2.39 8.76 1.88
N SER A 126 -1.91 8.66 3.13
CA SER A 126 -0.89 9.58 3.62
C SER A 126 0.43 9.38 2.85
N LEU A 127 1.20 10.46 2.70
CA LEU A 127 2.53 10.37 2.07
C LEU A 127 3.47 9.39 2.82
N LYS A 128 3.27 9.23 4.13
CA LYS A 128 4.03 8.26 4.94
C LYS A 128 3.78 6.84 4.43
N ASP A 129 2.52 6.46 4.28
CA ASP A 129 2.13 5.10 3.91
C ASP A 129 2.48 4.82 2.44
N ALA A 130 2.26 5.80 1.55
CA ALA A 130 2.68 5.72 0.15
C ALA A 130 4.19 5.45 -0.01
N LYS A 131 5.01 6.11 0.81
CA LYS A 131 6.47 5.95 0.83
C LYS A 131 6.90 4.60 1.44
N GLU A 132 6.14 4.04 2.37
CA GLU A 132 6.42 2.72 2.95
C GLU A 132 6.08 1.61 1.94
N GLY A 133 5.01 1.76 1.15
CA GLY A 133 4.62 0.80 0.12
C GLY A 133 5.54 0.76 -1.11
N ASP A 134 5.68 1.89 -1.82
CA ASP A 134 6.57 1.97 -2.99
C ASP A 134 7.35 3.31 -3.01
N PRO A 135 8.48 3.39 -2.28
CA PRO A 135 9.29 4.60 -2.27
C PRO A 135 9.94 4.89 -3.62
N LEU A 136 10.10 3.90 -4.50
CA LEU A 136 10.79 4.13 -5.76
C LEU A 136 9.84 4.71 -6.81
N GLY A 137 8.67 4.09 -7.02
CA GLY A 137 7.65 4.61 -7.92
C GLY A 137 7.20 6.00 -7.49
N LEU A 138 7.05 6.23 -6.18
CA LEU A 138 6.68 7.54 -5.64
C LEU A 138 7.76 8.60 -5.92
N ALA A 139 9.04 8.23 -5.84
CA ALA A 139 10.13 9.15 -6.15
C ALA A 139 10.18 9.53 -7.64
N GLU A 140 9.91 8.58 -8.55
CA GLU A 140 9.82 8.86 -9.98
C GLU A 140 8.62 9.76 -10.30
N PHE A 141 7.48 9.46 -9.70
CA PHE A 141 6.25 10.25 -9.82
C PHE A 141 6.41 11.69 -9.31
N ALA A 142 7.00 11.86 -8.13
CA ALA A 142 7.26 13.18 -7.55
C ALA A 142 8.22 14.04 -8.40
N VAL A 143 9.19 13.41 -9.08
CA VAL A 143 10.07 14.11 -10.03
C VAL A 143 9.31 14.52 -11.30
N ALA A 144 8.42 13.67 -11.80
CA ALA A 144 7.59 13.99 -12.97
C ALA A 144 6.66 15.19 -12.69
N LEU A 145 6.10 15.26 -11.48
CA LEU A 145 5.27 16.38 -11.02
C LEU A 145 6.06 17.61 -10.56
N LYS A 146 7.39 17.57 -10.59
CA LYS A 146 8.28 18.67 -10.16
C LYS A 146 8.11 19.09 -8.68
N VAL A 147 7.68 18.17 -7.82
CA VAL A 147 7.50 18.41 -6.38
C VAL A 147 8.67 17.88 -5.54
N GLN A 148 9.73 17.35 -6.15
CA GLN A 148 10.84 16.71 -5.46
C GLN A 148 11.61 17.61 -4.47
N ASP A 149 11.55 18.93 -4.68
CA ASP A 149 12.26 19.92 -3.86
C ASP A 149 11.44 20.39 -2.65
N GLU A 150 10.19 19.94 -2.53
CA GLU A 150 9.37 20.19 -1.35
C GLU A 150 9.95 19.48 -0.11
N PRO A 151 9.84 20.08 1.10
CA PRO A 151 10.42 19.52 2.32
C PRO A 151 10.01 18.07 2.59
N ALA A 152 8.78 17.69 2.23
CA ALA A 152 8.26 16.34 2.45
C ALA A 152 8.95 15.24 1.62
N PHE A 153 9.61 15.63 0.52
CA PHE A 153 10.20 14.75 -0.48
C PHE A 153 11.74 14.82 -0.49
N LYS A 154 12.27 16.04 -0.34
CA LYS A 154 13.69 16.39 -0.55
C LYS A 154 14.66 15.53 0.25
N TRP A 155 14.31 15.12 1.47
CA TRP A 155 15.20 14.39 2.37
C TRP A 155 15.45 12.93 1.97
N TRP A 156 14.60 12.32 1.12
CA TRP A 156 14.69 10.89 0.78
C TRP A 156 14.66 10.55 -0.71
N ILE A 157 14.06 11.38 -1.57
CA ILE A 157 13.95 11.07 -3.02
C ILE A 157 15.30 10.73 -3.67
N LYS A 158 16.32 11.54 -3.37
CA LYS A 158 17.67 11.32 -3.93
C LYS A 158 18.24 9.97 -3.53
N HIS A 159 17.91 9.47 -2.34
CA HIS A 159 18.33 8.15 -1.89
C HIS A 159 17.56 7.05 -2.64
N ALA A 160 16.24 7.16 -2.75
CA ALA A 160 15.40 6.20 -3.47
C ALA A 160 15.85 6.00 -4.93
N LEU A 161 16.03 7.10 -5.67
CA LEU A 161 16.48 7.05 -7.07
C LEU A 161 17.88 6.44 -7.24
N ARG A 162 18.79 6.66 -6.27
CA ARG A 162 20.12 6.03 -6.29
C ARG A 162 20.04 4.52 -6.06
N GLN A 163 19.12 4.04 -5.22
CA GLN A 163 18.94 2.61 -5.01
C GLN A 163 18.53 1.91 -6.31
N ARG A 164 17.64 2.51 -7.09
CA ARG A 164 17.30 2.02 -8.44
C ARG A 164 18.52 1.96 -9.36
N ALA A 165 19.30 3.03 -9.44
CA ALA A 165 20.50 3.04 -10.29
C ALA A 165 21.50 1.94 -9.89
N ARG A 166 21.66 1.69 -8.58
CA ARG A 166 22.51 0.61 -8.07
C ARG A 166 21.97 -0.78 -8.41
N LEU A 167 20.67 -1.01 -8.27
CA LEU A 167 20.02 -2.27 -8.63
C LEU A 167 20.18 -2.56 -10.13
N ILE A 168 19.89 -1.58 -11.00
CA ILE A 168 20.08 -1.71 -12.45
C ILE A 168 21.54 -2.02 -12.79
N SER A 169 22.49 -1.33 -12.16
CA SER A 169 23.93 -1.57 -12.35
C SER A 169 24.32 -3.01 -11.97
N ARG A 170 23.85 -3.50 -10.81
CA ARG A 170 24.07 -4.88 -10.37
C ARG A 170 23.49 -5.90 -11.34
N LEU A 171 22.26 -5.71 -11.80
CA LEU A 171 21.62 -6.61 -12.78
C LEU A 171 22.41 -6.66 -14.08
N LYS A 172 22.81 -5.51 -14.63
CA LYS A 172 23.67 -5.44 -15.83
C LYS A 172 24.99 -6.18 -15.63
N SER A 173 25.65 -5.98 -14.49
CA SER A 173 26.91 -6.67 -14.18
C SER A 173 26.75 -8.20 -14.05
N ASN A 174 25.64 -8.67 -13.48
CA ASN A 174 25.34 -10.09 -13.36
C ASN A 174 25.04 -10.74 -14.71
N VAL A 175 24.29 -10.05 -15.59
CA VAL A 175 24.05 -10.50 -16.96
C VAL A 175 25.36 -10.65 -17.73
N ILE A 176 26.25 -9.67 -17.63
CA ILE A 176 27.57 -9.72 -18.28
C ILE A 176 28.42 -10.90 -17.75
N ARG A 177 28.37 -11.19 -16.45
CA ARG A 177 29.08 -12.34 -15.86
C ARG A 177 28.55 -13.67 -16.37
N LYS A 178 27.23 -13.88 -16.39
CA LYS A 178 26.61 -15.11 -16.93
C LYS A 178 26.86 -15.29 -18.43
N GLY A 179 26.95 -14.21 -19.20
CA GLY A 179 27.30 -14.28 -20.62
C GLY A 179 28.78 -14.59 -20.90
N LYS A 180 29.68 -14.40 -19.91
CA LYS A 180 31.13 -14.64 -20.03
C LYS A 180 31.60 -15.97 -19.44
N THR A 181 30.74 -16.70 -18.73
CA THR A 181 31.05 -18.08 -18.32
C THR A 181 31.11 -18.98 -19.56
N LYS A 182 32.32 -19.27 -20.03
CA LYS A 182 32.55 -20.36 -20.99
C LYS A 182 32.10 -21.66 -20.31
N PHE A 183 31.06 -22.30 -20.86
CA PHE A 183 30.81 -23.70 -20.56
C PHE A 183 31.96 -24.50 -21.20
N GLY A 184 32.87 -25.01 -20.38
CA GLY A 184 33.85 -25.99 -20.84
C GLY A 184 33.13 -27.28 -21.21
N ILE A 185 33.50 -27.86 -22.37
CA ILE A 185 33.18 -29.24 -22.76
C ILE A 185 33.97 -30.21 -21.88
#